data_AF-A0AAU7CE09-F1
#
_entry.id   AF-A0AAU7CE09-F1
#
_cell.length_a   1.000
_cell.length_b   1.000
_cell.length_c   1.000
_cell.angle_alpha   90.00
_cell.angle_beta   90.00
_cell.angle_gamma   90.00
#
_symmetry.space_group_name_H-M   'P 1'
#
loop_
_entity.id
_entity.type
_entity.pdbx_description
1 polymer ?
#
loop_
_entity_poly.entity_id
_entity_poly.type
_entity_poly.pdbx_seq_one_letter_code
_entity_poly.pdbx_strand_id
1 'polypeptide(L)'
;MIKILTMGASSLIGIALVAAQPPPDEERGGPPPPPPPRKKADEPPGGALRRAYELLRRLRADGRSSGRPEERLKDWTERASTLYRDAVKAHKEGDERRAHEYGIAAHDLARAVEHSKNASVYEERDSDLPPPPEGGRGGDHNPVRGDLWHAHDRVRGGLDAPKDEADKFYIDAARDLYNAARRDAEAGRLDRAGELAKAAIAITHVSEHLAHALHDGPPPPHDGDRPEAKGEYGEPRRQPHDGERPKAKRKEFEPKRKGIAAKRKEFAPKEPPREGDRPRDDRREGLPPPL
;
A
#
# COMPACT_ATOMS: atom_id res chain seq x y z
N MET A 1 -55.24 31.32 7.65
CA MET A 1 -55.14 31.57 6.20
C MET A 1 -53.78 32.20 5.90
N ILE A 2 -52.82 31.44 5.35
CA ILE A 2 -51.70 31.91 4.51
C ILE A 2 -51.15 30.68 3.75
N LYS A 3 -51.53 30.64 2.46
CA LYS A 3 -50.86 30.20 1.22
C LYS A 3 -49.88 29.01 1.21
N ILE A 4 -50.32 27.99 0.47
CA ILE A 4 -49.56 26.90 -0.17
C ILE A 4 -48.96 27.41 -1.51
N LEU A 5 -47.97 26.67 -2.02
CA LEU A 5 -47.42 26.60 -3.39
C LEU A 5 -46.21 27.49 -3.70
N THR A 6 -45.06 26.86 -3.97
CA THR A 6 -44.55 26.80 -5.36
C THR A 6 -43.60 25.62 -5.56
N MET A 7 -44.00 24.70 -6.45
CA MET A 7 -43.13 23.75 -7.16
C MET A 7 -42.41 24.49 -8.29
N GLY A 8 -41.18 24.09 -8.61
CA GLY A 8 -40.50 24.44 -9.88
C GLY A 8 -39.21 23.62 -9.98
N ALA A 9 -39.23 22.50 -10.71
CA ALA A 9 -38.81 22.36 -12.11
C ALA A 9 -37.27 22.54 -12.27
N SER A 10 -36.50 21.45 -12.27
CA SER A 10 -36.13 20.69 -13.48
C SER A 10 -35.27 21.49 -14.46
N SER A 11 -33.96 21.28 -14.40
CA SER A 11 -33.04 21.49 -15.53
C SER A 11 -32.14 20.27 -15.68
N LEU A 12 -32.56 19.43 -16.63
CA LEU A 12 -31.78 18.43 -17.34
C LEU A 12 -30.82 19.12 -18.32
N ILE A 13 -29.78 18.36 -18.76
CA ILE A 13 -28.96 18.50 -19.98
C ILE A 13 -27.54 19.03 -19.76
N GLY A 14 -26.57 18.19 -20.16
CA GLY A 14 -25.20 18.60 -20.41
C GLY A 14 -24.17 17.48 -20.60
N ILE A 15 -24.51 16.34 -21.21
CA ILE A 15 -23.50 15.38 -21.67
C ILE A 15 -22.98 15.87 -23.02
N ALA A 16 -21.75 16.38 -23.05
CA ALA A 16 -20.99 16.60 -24.28
C ALA A 16 -19.73 15.73 -24.23
N LEU A 17 -19.80 14.60 -24.94
CA LEU A 17 -18.67 13.71 -25.20
C LEU A 17 -18.47 13.72 -26.72
N VAL A 18 -17.49 14.47 -27.20
CA VAL A 18 -16.96 14.32 -28.56
C VAL A 18 -15.45 14.21 -28.47
N ALA A 19 -15.01 12.98 -28.66
CA ALA A 19 -13.62 12.59 -28.83
C ALA A 19 -13.08 13.15 -30.15
N ALA A 20 -11.95 13.85 -30.10
CA ALA A 20 -11.08 14.03 -31.24
C ALA A 20 -10.01 12.93 -31.19
N GLN A 21 -10.24 11.83 -31.91
CA GLN A 21 -9.19 10.87 -32.24
C GLN A 21 -8.93 10.92 -33.75
N PRO A 22 -7.69 11.14 -34.21
CA PRO A 22 -7.32 10.92 -35.60
C PRO A 22 -7.39 9.41 -35.94
N PRO A 23 -7.61 9.05 -37.22
CA PRO A 23 -7.75 7.65 -37.64
C PRO A 23 -6.45 6.86 -37.40
N PRO A 24 -6.53 5.55 -37.07
CA PRO A 24 -5.35 4.72 -36.90
C PRO A 24 -4.75 4.32 -38.26
N ASP A 25 -3.43 4.47 -38.38
CA ASP A 25 -2.63 3.83 -39.42
C ASP A 25 -2.68 2.30 -39.24
N GLU A 26 -3.35 1.60 -40.16
CA GLU A 26 -3.44 0.14 -40.21
C GLU A 26 -2.15 -0.49 -40.79
N GLU A 27 -0.97 -0.32 -40.18
CA GLU A 27 0.21 -1.11 -40.56
C GLU A 27 1.16 -1.39 -39.38
N ARG A 28 0.75 -2.27 -38.45
CA ARG A 28 1.65 -3.19 -37.71
C ARG A 28 0.85 -4.06 -36.73
N GLY A 29 0.74 -5.35 -37.05
CA GLY A 29 0.14 -6.38 -36.20
C GLY A 29 0.97 -6.71 -34.97
N GLY A 30 1.00 -5.81 -33.98
CA GLY A 30 1.48 -6.07 -32.63
C GLY A 30 0.38 -5.78 -31.61
N PRO A 31 0.34 -6.49 -30.46
CA PRO A 31 -0.55 -6.12 -29.36
C PRO A 31 -0.31 -4.66 -28.98
N PRO A 32 -1.36 -3.88 -28.68
CA PRO A 32 -1.23 -2.46 -28.39
C PRO A 32 -0.25 -2.27 -27.21
N PRO A 33 0.67 -1.30 -27.29
CA PRO A 33 1.55 -1.00 -26.18
C PRO A 33 0.70 -0.66 -24.94
N PRO A 34 1.10 -1.10 -23.73
CA PRO A 34 0.36 -0.77 -22.51
C PRO A 34 0.27 0.76 -22.39
N PRO A 35 -0.88 1.29 -21.92
CA PRO A 35 -1.06 2.73 -21.79
C PRO A 35 0.06 3.29 -20.90
N PRO A 36 0.64 4.45 -21.26
CA PRO A 36 1.67 5.07 -20.44
C PRO A 36 1.12 5.29 -19.02
N PRO A 37 1.96 5.14 -17.97
CA PRO A 37 1.53 5.38 -16.60
C PRO A 37 0.96 6.79 -16.53
N ARG A 38 -0.33 6.89 -16.18
CA ARG A 38 -0.96 8.19 -15.97
C ARG A 38 -0.16 8.87 -14.86
N LYS A 39 0.62 9.90 -15.20
CA LYS A 39 1.07 10.90 -14.23
C LYS A 39 -0.19 11.29 -13.46
N LYS A 40 -0.19 11.14 -12.14
CA LYS A 40 -1.30 11.57 -11.29
C LYS A 40 -1.54 13.03 -11.65
N ALA A 41 -2.58 13.30 -12.43
CA ALA A 41 -2.97 14.66 -12.74
C ALA A 41 -3.24 15.32 -11.40
N ASP A 42 -2.65 16.51 -11.21
CA ASP A 42 -2.72 17.29 -9.98
C ASP A 42 -4.13 17.23 -9.43
N GLU A 43 -4.27 16.52 -8.31
CA GLU A 43 -5.58 16.35 -7.73
C GLU A 43 -6.01 17.71 -7.20
N PRO A 44 -7.18 18.22 -7.61
CA PRO A 44 -7.58 19.58 -7.25
C PRO A 44 -7.59 19.72 -5.72
N PRO A 45 -7.29 20.92 -5.20
CA PRO A 45 -7.44 21.23 -3.77
C PRO A 45 -8.85 20.83 -3.33
N GLY A 46 -8.96 19.77 -2.54
CA GLY A 46 -10.22 19.09 -2.21
C GLY A 46 -10.27 17.59 -2.53
N GLY A 47 -9.29 17.04 -3.23
CA GLY A 47 -9.19 15.59 -3.52
C GLY A 47 -9.22 14.72 -2.26
N ALA A 48 -8.45 15.10 -1.25
CA ALA A 48 -8.41 14.42 0.05
C ALA A 48 -9.79 14.43 0.74
N LEU A 49 -10.48 15.58 0.77
CA LEU A 49 -11.84 15.72 1.29
C LEU A 49 -12.83 14.79 0.57
N ARG A 50 -12.75 14.73 -0.77
CA ARG A 50 -13.62 13.86 -1.56
C ARG A 50 -13.37 12.38 -1.25
N ARG A 51 -12.12 11.95 -1.16
CA ARG A 51 -11.76 10.58 -0.78
C ARG A 51 -12.25 10.22 0.62
N ALA A 52 -11.99 11.09 1.59
CA ALA A 52 -12.45 10.90 2.97
C ALA A 52 -13.99 10.76 3.01
N TYR A 53 -14.71 11.63 2.30
CA TYR A 53 -16.16 11.58 2.19
C TYR A 53 -16.67 10.26 1.62
N GLU A 54 -16.15 9.83 0.47
CA GLU A 54 -16.61 8.59 -0.19
C GLU A 54 -16.34 7.37 0.69
N LEU A 55 -15.19 7.32 1.35
CA LEU A 55 -14.83 6.23 2.24
C LEU A 55 -15.73 6.19 3.48
N LEU A 56 -15.94 7.33 4.15
CA LEU A 56 -16.85 7.45 5.29
C LEU A 56 -18.30 7.11 4.92
N ARG A 57 -18.74 7.54 3.73
CA ARG A 57 -20.07 7.24 3.21
C ARG A 57 -20.26 5.73 3.03
N ARG A 58 -19.28 5.04 2.45
CA ARG A 58 -19.29 3.58 2.29
C ARG A 58 -19.29 2.86 3.65
N LEU A 59 -18.39 3.22 4.56
CA LEU A 59 -18.32 2.62 5.90
C LEU A 59 -19.64 2.73 6.67
N ARG A 60 -20.34 3.85 6.56
CA ARG A 60 -21.66 4.05 7.17
C ARG A 60 -22.79 3.27 6.48
N ALA A 61 -22.70 3.08 5.17
CA ALA A 61 -23.65 2.24 4.44
C ALA A 61 -23.49 0.77 4.86
N ASP A 62 -22.26 0.28 4.91
CA ASP A 62 -21.96 -1.11 5.25
C ASP A 62 -22.16 -1.42 6.74
N GLY A 63 -22.02 -0.42 7.63
CA GLY A 63 -22.28 -0.58 9.06
C GLY A 63 -23.76 -0.80 9.42
N ARG A 64 -24.69 -0.56 8.48
CA ARG A 64 -26.13 -0.82 8.69
C ARG A 64 -26.53 -2.27 8.40
N SER A 65 -25.71 -3.00 7.64
CA SER A 65 -26.00 -4.37 7.19
C SER A 65 -25.23 -5.44 7.98
N SER A 66 -24.06 -5.11 8.52
CA SER A 66 -23.18 -6.06 9.23
C SER A 66 -23.25 -5.89 10.75
N GLY A 67 -24.25 -6.49 11.41
CA GLY A 67 -24.28 -6.68 12.88
C GLY A 67 -24.06 -5.44 13.75
N ARG A 68 -23.80 -5.64 15.05
CA ARG A 68 -23.40 -4.56 15.96
C ARG A 68 -21.90 -4.31 15.74
N PRO A 69 -21.49 -3.15 15.20
CA PRO A 69 -20.07 -2.87 15.00
C PRO A 69 -19.35 -2.87 16.35
N GLU A 70 -18.11 -3.38 16.38
CA GLU A 70 -17.25 -3.25 17.56
C GLU A 70 -17.20 -1.78 17.99
N GLU A 71 -17.39 -1.52 19.27
CA GLU A 71 -17.52 -0.14 19.81
C GLU A 71 -16.29 0.71 19.44
N ARG A 72 -15.10 0.10 19.40
CA ARG A 72 -13.86 0.73 18.93
C ARG A 72 -13.95 1.25 17.49
N LEU A 73 -14.48 0.45 16.55
CA LEU A 73 -14.59 0.85 15.14
C LEU A 73 -15.59 2.00 14.96
N LYS A 74 -16.66 2.00 15.77
CA LYS A 74 -17.61 3.11 15.82
C LYS A 74 -16.94 4.40 16.28
N ASP A 75 -16.14 4.33 17.34
CA ASP A 75 -15.42 5.50 17.86
C ASP A 75 -14.41 6.06 16.86
N TRP A 76 -13.65 5.19 16.17
CA TRP A 76 -12.74 5.62 15.10
C TRP A 76 -13.48 6.24 13.92
N THR A 77 -14.63 5.68 13.54
CA THR A 77 -15.48 6.24 12.47
C THR A 77 -16.02 7.63 12.86
N GLU A 78 -16.41 7.84 14.11
CA GLU A 78 -16.86 9.15 14.58
C GLU A 78 -15.71 10.16 14.62
N ARG A 79 -14.52 9.77 15.09
CA ARG A 79 -13.32 10.61 15.05
C ARG A 79 -12.94 11.00 13.62
N ALA A 80 -12.94 10.06 12.68
CA ALA A 80 -12.69 10.33 11.26
C ALA A 80 -13.74 11.30 10.69
N SER A 81 -14.99 11.17 11.13
CA SER A 81 -16.08 12.08 10.75
C SER A 81 -15.86 13.49 11.30
N THR A 82 -15.35 13.63 12.52
CA THR A 82 -14.99 14.92 13.11
C THR A 82 -13.85 15.58 12.34
N LEU A 83 -12.76 14.84 12.06
CA LEU A 83 -11.65 15.34 11.24
C LEU A 83 -12.11 15.81 9.85
N TYR A 84 -13.02 15.08 9.23
CA TYR A 84 -13.62 15.50 7.96
C TYR A 84 -14.40 16.82 8.09
N ARG A 85 -15.17 17.01 9.17
CA ARG A 85 -15.90 18.27 9.40
C ARG A 85 -14.93 19.42 9.64
N ASP A 86 -13.84 19.20 10.37
CA ASP A 86 -12.79 20.19 10.62
C ASP A 86 -12.08 20.58 9.32
N ALA A 87 -11.80 19.60 8.46
CA ALA A 87 -11.26 19.84 7.12
C ALA A 87 -12.21 20.69 6.25
N VAL A 88 -13.51 20.40 6.26
CA VAL A 88 -14.52 21.19 5.53
C VAL A 88 -14.62 22.61 6.10
N LYS A 89 -14.51 22.77 7.42
CA LYS A 89 -14.52 24.08 8.07
C LYS A 89 -13.30 24.90 7.65
N ALA A 90 -12.09 24.34 7.75
CA ALA A 90 -10.85 24.99 7.32
C ALA A 90 -10.90 25.39 5.84
N HIS A 91 -11.46 24.53 4.98
CA HIS A 91 -11.62 24.83 3.55
C HIS A 91 -12.52 26.05 3.33
N LYS A 92 -13.63 26.16 4.07
CA LYS A 92 -14.55 27.32 3.98
C LYS A 92 -13.92 28.60 4.50
N GLU A 93 -12.99 28.51 5.44
CA GLU A 93 -12.23 29.63 5.98
C GLU A 93 -11.08 30.05 5.06
N GLY A 94 -10.82 29.33 3.96
CA GLY A 94 -9.72 29.59 3.04
C GLY A 94 -8.37 29.03 3.49
N ASP A 95 -8.33 28.27 4.58
CA ASP A 95 -7.13 27.60 5.07
C ASP A 95 -6.94 26.25 4.34
N GLU A 96 -6.47 26.33 3.08
CA GLU A 96 -6.31 25.17 2.20
C GLU A 96 -5.34 24.13 2.78
N ARG A 97 -4.31 24.58 3.49
CA ARG A 97 -3.31 23.71 4.12
C ARG A 97 -3.94 22.86 5.22
N ARG A 98 -4.62 23.49 6.20
CA ARG A 98 -5.30 22.73 7.26
C ARG A 98 -6.42 21.87 6.71
N ALA A 99 -7.15 22.35 5.70
CA ALA A 99 -8.16 21.55 5.02
C ALA A 99 -7.59 20.28 4.40
N HIS A 100 -6.40 20.39 3.78
CA HIS A 100 -5.69 19.26 3.20
C HIS A 100 -5.26 18.25 4.28
N GLU A 101 -4.55 18.71 5.31
CA GLU A 101 -4.03 17.84 6.37
C GLU A 101 -5.15 17.13 7.15
N TYR A 102 -6.19 17.86 7.58
CA TYR A 102 -7.35 17.22 8.22
C TYR A 102 -8.09 16.27 7.27
N GLY A 103 -8.13 16.60 5.97
CA GLY A 103 -8.73 15.74 4.95
C GLY A 103 -7.99 14.41 4.79
N ILE A 104 -6.66 14.43 4.80
CA ILE A 104 -5.84 13.21 4.75
C ILE A 104 -5.97 12.42 6.07
N ALA A 105 -5.86 13.09 7.22
CA ALA A 105 -6.04 12.46 8.53
C ALA A 105 -7.39 11.74 8.65
N ALA A 106 -8.47 12.37 8.19
CA ALA A 106 -9.80 11.77 8.14
C ALA A 106 -9.85 10.54 7.23
N HIS A 107 -9.21 10.61 6.05
CA HIS A 107 -9.15 9.52 5.10
C HIS A 107 -8.35 8.33 5.65
N ASP A 108 -7.18 8.55 6.25
CA ASP A 108 -6.35 7.47 6.77
C ASP A 108 -6.97 6.80 7.99
N LEU A 109 -7.64 7.56 8.87
CA LEU A 109 -8.41 6.95 9.96
C LEU A 109 -9.58 6.11 9.42
N ALA A 110 -10.26 6.57 8.37
CA ALA A 110 -11.29 5.79 7.71
C ALA A 110 -10.72 4.53 7.02
N ARG A 111 -9.50 4.58 6.46
CA ARG A 111 -8.80 3.39 5.93
C ARG A 111 -8.45 2.40 7.03
N ALA A 112 -8.02 2.89 8.19
CA ALA A 112 -7.77 2.02 9.34
C ALA A 112 -9.03 1.25 9.76
N VAL A 113 -10.19 1.92 9.77
CA VAL A 113 -11.49 1.27 10.03
C VAL A 113 -11.81 0.23 8.96
N GLU A 114 -11.63 0.54 7.66
CA GLU A 114 -11.85 -0.41 6.57
C GLU A 114 -10.97 -1.66 6.71
N HIS A 115 -9.67 -1.48 6.92
CA HIS A 115 -8.74 -2.60 7.10
C HIS A 115 -9.07 -3.42 8.35
N SER A 116 -9.46 -2.78 9.45
CA SER A 116 -9.86 -3.49 10.67
C SER A 116 -11.16 -4.29 10.47
N LYS A 117 -12.11 -3.77 9.69
CA LYS A 117 -13.33 -4.48 9.28
C LYS A 117 -13.02 -5.65 8.34
N ASN A 118 -12.11 -5.47 7.38
CA ASN A 118 -11.69 -6.57 6.51
C ASN A 118 -11.00 -7.68 7.31
N ALA A 119 -10.25 -7.34 8.36
CA ALA A 119 -9.66 -8.31 9.27
C ALA A 119 -10.72 -9.18 9.97
N SER A 120 -11.86 -8.61 10.40
CA SER A 120 -12.91 -9.39 11.06
C SER A 120 -13.58 -10.41 10.12
N VAL A 121 -13.62 -10.15 8.81
CA VAL A 121 -14.13 -11.12 7.82
C VAL A 121 -13.29 -12.41 7.79
N TYR A 122 -11.99 -12.31 8.09
CA TYR A 122 -11.10 -13.48 8.16
C TYR A 122 -11.18 -14.23 9.51
N GLU A 123 -11.82 -13.67 10.52
CA GLU A 123 -12.09 -14.34 11.80
C GLU A 123 -13.22 -15.37 11.66
N GLU A 124 -14.22 -15.05 10.85
CA GLU A 124 -15.42 -15.87 10.62
C GLU A 124 -15.28 -16.89 9.49
N ARG A 125 -14.06 -17.17 8.98
CA ARG A 125 -13.89 -18.23 7.97
C ARG A 125 -14.39 -19.56 8.55
N ASP A 126 -15.51 -20.02 7.99
CA ASP A 126 -16.24 -21.21 8.42
C ASP A 126 -15.31 -22.42 8.49
N SER A 127 -15.01 -22.87 9.71
CA SER A 127 -14.09 -23.99 9.96
C SER A 127 -14.61 -25.31 9.42
N ASP A 128 -15.91 -25.36 9.10
CA ASP A 128 -16.59 -26.57 8.63
C ASP A 128 -16.47 -26.74 7.11
N LEU A 129 -16.00 -25.72 6.39
CA LEU A 129 -15.73 -25.82 4.96
C LEU A 129 -14.24 -26.13 4.72
N PRO A 130 -13.91 -27.15 3.91
CA PRO A 130 -12.52 -27.42 3.57
C PRO A 130 -11.95 -26.20 2.83
N PRO A 131 -10.66 -25.86 3.06
CA PRO A 131 -10.05 -24.76 2.35
C PRO A 131 -10.13 -25.01 0.84
N PRO A 132 -10.37 -23.96 0.02
CA PRO A 132 -10.30 -24.12 -1.42
C PRO A 132 -8.93 -24.69 -1.79
N PRO A 133 -8.84 -25.57 -2.80
CA PRO A 133 -7.57 -26.13 -3.23
C PRO A 133 -6.61 -24.99 -3.55
N GLU A 134 -5.37 -25.07 -3.04
CA GLU A 134 -4.33 -24.08 -3.28
C GLU A 134 -4.05 -23.99 -4.78
N GLY A 135 -4.77 -23.11 -5.48
CA GLY A 135 -4.55 -22.78 -6.87
C GLY A 135 -3.22 -22.06 -6.96
N GLY A 136 -2.19 -22.80 -7.36
CA GLY A 136 -0.80 -22.37 -7.40
C GLY A 136 -0.60 -20.95 -7.94
N ARG A 137 -0.35 -20.03 -7.02
CA ARG A 137 0.54 -18.90 -7.28
C ARG A 137 1.64 -18.94 -6.21
N GLY A 138 2.46 -19.98 -6.34
CA GLY A 138 3.72 -20.11 -5.62
C GLY A 138 4.61 -18.91 -5.95
N GLY A 139 4.66 -17.99 -5.00
CA GLY A 139 5.71 -17.01 -4.87
C GLY A 139 5.86 -16.76 -3.38
N ASP A 140 6.98 -17.18 -2.81
CA ASP A 140 7.38 -17.02 -1.40
C ASP A 140 7.47 -15.55 -0.92
N HIS A 141 6.95 -14.60 -1.69
CA HIS A 141 6.76 -13.23 -1.27
C HIS A 141 5.49 -13.14 -0.45
N ASN A 142 5.60 -13.42 0.85
CA ASN A 142 4.52 -13.19 1.81
C ASN A 142 4.33 -11.66 1.99
N PRO A 143 3.34 -11.01 1.34
CA PRO A 143 3.19 -9.55 1.39
C PRO A 143 2.94 -9.05 2.82
N VAL A 144 2.36 -9.91 3.67
CA VAL A 144 2.10 -9.66 5.09
C VAL A 144 3.38 -9.37 5.85
N ARG A 145 4.50 -10.02 5.48
CA ARG A 145 5.79 -9.75 6.13
C ARG A 145 6.25 -8.33 5.86
N GLY A 146 6.11 -7.85 4.62
CA GLY A 146 6.43 -6.47 4.26
C GLY A 146 5.57 -5.47 5.05
N ASP A 147 4.25 -5.71 5.06
CA ASP A 147 3.31 -4.86 5.80
C ASP A 147 3.60 -4.84 7.31
N LEU A 148 3.97 -5.98 7.91
CA LEU A 148 4.35 -6.06 9.32
C LEU A 148 5.64 -5.28 9.63
N TRP A 149 6.66 -5.38 8.78
CA TRP A 149 7.89 -4.60 8.97
C TRP A 149 7.64 -3.11 8.84
N HIS A 150 6.84 -2.69 7.85
CA HIS A 150 6.44 -1.29 7.71
C HIS A 150 5.63 -0.80 8.91
N ALA A 151 4.69 -1.60 9.41
CA ALA A 151 3.93 -1.27 10.62
C ALA A 151 4.86 -1.16 11.84
N HIS A 152 5.75 -2.14 12.04
CA HIS A 152 6.72 -2.14 13.13
C HIS A 152 7.59 -0.87 13.11
N ASP A 153 8.22 -0.58 11.98
CA ASP A 153 9.15 0.55 11.86
C ASP A 153 8.45 1.88 12.11
N ARG A 154 7.21 2.03 11.64
CA ARG A 154 6.41 3.24 11.86
C ARG A 154 5.94 3.39 13.30
N VAL A 155 5.41 2.33 13.91
CA VAL A 155 4.98 2.41 15.31
C VAL A 155 6.19 2.69 16.19
N ARG A 156 7.32 1.99 15.97
CA ARG A 156 8.56 2.23 16.70
C ARG A 156 9.07 3.67 16.52
N GLY A 157 9.19 4.15 15.29
CA GLY A 157 9.62 5.52 15.02
C GLY A 157 8.68 6.56 15.63
N GLY A 158 7.38 6.25 15.67
CA GLY A 158 6.39 7.05 16.37
C GLY A 158 6.65 7.12 17.86
N LEU A 159 7.05 6.04 18.54
CA LEU A 159 7.26 6.01 20.00
C LEU A 159 8.33 6.99 20.51
N ASP A 160 9.33 7.30 19.70
CA ASP A 160 10.46 8.13 20.11
C ASP A 160 10.19 9.65 19.99
N ALA A 161 9.08 10.05 19.36
CA ALA A 161 8.71 11.46 19.20
C ALA A 161 7.99 12.03 20.46
N PRO A 162 8.25 13.29 20.86
CA PRO A 162 7.44 13.97 21.87
C PRO A 162 6.01 14.14 21.36
N LYS A 163 5.02 13.81 22.19
CA LYS A 163 3.61 13.70 21.78
C LYS A 163 2.68 14.46 22.71
N ASP A 164 1.71 15.11 22.11
CA ASP A 164 0.52 15.55 22.81
C ASP A 164 -0.37 14.35 23.20
N GLU A 165 -1.47 14.60 23.91
CA GLU A 165 -2.38 13.53 24.33
C GLU A 165 -3.15 12.88 23.16
N ALA A 166 -3.41 13.64 22.08
CA ALA A 166 -4.14 13.15 20.92
C ALA A 166 -3.28 12.15 20.12
N ASP A 167 -1.99 12.44 19.97
CA ASP A 167 -1.00 11.59 19.33
C ASP A 167 -0.79 10.28 20.09
N LYS A 168 -0.82 10.32 21.42
CA LYS A 168 -0.72 9.10 22.25
C LYS A 168 -1.83 8.11 21.93
N PHE A 169 -3.08 8.58 21.80
CA PHE A 169 -4.22 7.73 21.47
C PHE A 169 -4.01 6.97 20.16
N TYR A 170 -3.57 7.64 19.09
CA TYR A 170 -3.36 6.99 17.79
C TYR A 170 -2.17 6.03 17.82
N ILE A 171 -1.08 6.39 18.48
CA ILE A 171 0.10 5.51 18.53
C ILE A 171 -0.18 4.26 19.38
N ASP A 172 -0.90 4.37 20.48
CA ASP A 172 -1.30 3.22 21.28
C ASP A 172 -2.27 2.31 20.48
N ALA A 173 -3.23 2.90 19.76
CA ALA A 173 -4.10 2.14 18.86
C ALA A 173 -3.33 1.42 17.74
N ALA A 174 -2.32 2.08 17.15
CA ALA A 174 -1.47 1.47 16.12
C ALA A 174 -0.61 0.33 16.71
N ARG A 175 -0.08 0.49 17.92
CA ARG A 175 0.65 -0.55 18.65
C ARG A 175 -0.24 -1.76 18.91
N ASP A 176 -1.48 -1.55 19.38
CA ASP A 176 -2.43 -2.62 19.63
C ASP A 176 -2.75 -3.42 18.36
N LEU A 177 -3.00 -2.72 17.25
CA LEU A 177 -3.23 -3.35 15.94
C LEU A 177 -2.01 -4.13 15.44
N TYR A 178 -0.80 -3.57 15.58
CA TYR A 178 0.44 -4.26 15.22
C TYR A 178 0.65 -5.53 16.04
N ASN A 179 0.48 -5.44 17.37
CA ASN A 179 0.62 -6.59 18.25
C ASN A 179 -0.47 -7.66 18.00
N ALA A 180 -1.66 -7.27 17.56
CA ALA A 180 -2.69 -8.20 17.07
C ALA A 180 -2.29 -8.84 15.72
N ALA A 181 -1.82 -8.04 14.76
CA ALA A 181 -1.35 -8.52 13.46
C ALA A 181 -0.23 -9.56 13.60
N ARG A 182 0.73 -9.30 14.49
CA ARG A 182 1.84 -10.23 14.77
C ARG A 182 1.34 -11.56 15.35
N ARG A 183 0.42 -11.52 16.32
CA ARG A 183 -0.20 -12.74 16.90
C ARG A 183 -0.95 -13.55 15.85
N ASP A 184 -1.63 -12.90 14.92
CA ASP A 184 -2.30 -13.58 13.81
C ASP A 184 -1.32 -14.21 12.83
N ALA A 185 -0.23 -13.52 12.51
CA ALA A 185 0.82 -14.05 11.65
C ALA A 185 1.51 -15.27 12.30
N GLU A 186 1.79 -15.21 13.61
CA GLU A 186 2.31 -16.33 14.40
C GLU A 186 1.35 -17.53 14.40
N ALA A 187 0.04 -17.28 14.37
CA ALA A 187 -0.99 -18.30 14.30
C ALA A 187 -1.32 -18.76 12.86
N GLY A 188 -0.56 -18.33 11.84
CA GLY A 188 -0.79 -18.68 10.44
C GLY A 188 -1.99 -17.99 9.78
N ARG A 189 -2.67 -17.06 10.46
CA ARG A 189 -3.78 -16.25 9.92
C ARG A 189 -3.24 -15.07 9.12
N LEU A 190 -2.51 -15.36 8.05
CA LEU A 190 -1.75 -14.36 7.28
C LEU A 190 -2.66 -13.27 6.67
N ASP A 191 -3.82 -13.63 6.13
CA ASP A 191 -4.75 -12.65 5.54
C ASP A 191 -5.22 -11.60 6.57
N ARG A 192 -5.62 -12.07 7.77
CA ARG A 192 -6.05 -11.20 8.87
C ARG A 192 -4.90 -10.33 9.37
N ALA A 193 -3.72 -10.94 9.53
CA ALA A 193 -2.51 -10.24 9.94
C ALA A 193 -2.14 -9.10 8.98
N GLY A 194 -2.24 -9.33 7.67
CA GLY A 194 -1.97 -8.31 6.65
C GLY A 194 -2.91 -7.11 6.76
N GLU A 195 -4.21 -7.35 6.93
CA GLU A 195 -5.17 -6.25 7.11
C GLU A 195 -4.95 -5.48 8.42
N LEU A 196 -4.67 -6.16 9.53
CA LEU A 196 -4.35 -5.49 10.80
C LEU A 196 -3.06 -4.67 10.71
N ALA A 197 -2.04 -5.15 9.99
CA ALA A 197 -0.80 -4.41 9.76
C ALA A 197 -1.04 -3.13 8.93
N LYS A 198 -1.85 -3.21 7.87
CA LYS A 198 -2.26 -2.03 7.07
C LYS A 198 -3.08 -1.04 7.90
N ALA A 199 -3.96 -1.53 8.77
CA ALA A 199 -4.70 -0.69 9.71
C ALA A 199 -3.75 0.07 10.65
N ALA A 200 -2.75 -0.63 11.22
CA ALA A 200 -1.74 -0.01 12.07
C ALA A 200 -0.97 1.11 11.35
N ILE A 201 -0.51 0.84 10.12
CA ILE A 201 0.18 1.84 9.28
C ILE A 201 -0.72 3.07 9.07
N ALA A 202 -1.97 2.87 8.66
CA ALA A 202 -2.90 3.96 8.42
C ALA A 202 -3.13 4.82 9.66
N ILE A 203 -3.25 4.22 10.86
CA ILE A 203 -3.38 5.00 12.11
C ILE A 203 -2.14 5.85 12.38
N THR A 204 -0.93 5.35 12.13
CA THR A 204 0.28 6.15 12.34
C THR A 204 0.37 7.38 11.42
N HIS A 205 -0.27 7.36 10.25
CA HIS A 205 -0.36 8.53 9.36
C HIS A 205 -1.27 9.62 9.93
N VAL A 206 -2.30 9.25 10.70
CA VAL A 206 -3.24 10.21 11.31
C VAL A 206 -2.51 11.19 12.23
N SER A 207 -1.66 10.71 13.13
CA SER A 207 -0.89 11.58 14.04
C SER A 207 0.07 12.51 13.30
N GLU A 208 0.71 12.04 12.21
CA GLU A 208 1.59 12.88 11.41
C GLU A 208 0.83 14.05 10.76
N HIS A 209 -0.31 13.76 10.14
CA HIS A 209 -1.15 14.79 9.51
C HIS A 209 -1.78 15.74 10.53
N LEU A 210 -2.12 15.27 11.73
CA LEU A 210 -2.59 16.12 12.82
C LEU A 210 -1.49 17.07 13.30
N ALA A 211 -0.28 16.57 13.52
CA ALA A 211 0.86 17.40 13.89
C ALA A 211 1.14 18.47 12.83
N HIS A 212 1.07 18.12 11.53
CA HIS A 212 1.21 19.09 10.44
C HIS A 212 0.10 20.14 10.44
N ALA A 213 -1.16 19.75 10.68
CA ALA A 213 -2.28 20.68 10.76
C ALA A 213 -2.13 21.70 11.91
N LEU A 214 -1.62 21.25 13.06
CA LEU A 214 -1.54 22.06 14.29
C LEU A 214 -0.30 22.97 14.35
N HIS A 215 0.87 22.51 13.90
CA HIS A 215 2.14 23.18 14.21
C HIS A 215 2.68 24.10 13.13
N ASP A 216 1.85 24.51 12.15
CA ASP A 216 2.33 25.25 10.97
C ASP A 216 3.61 24.64 10.40
N GLY A 217 3.64 23.29 10.37
CA GLY A 217 4.72 22.51 9.79
C GLY A 217 5.00 22.99 8.37
N PRO A 218 6.22 22.74 7.84
CA PRO A 218 6.63 23.24 6.55
C PRO A 218 5.51 22.99 5.53
N PRO A 219 5.13 24.01 4.73
CA PRO A 219 4.03 23.85 3.80
C PRO A 219 4.25 22.57 3.00
N PRO A 220 3.20 21.78 2.71
CA PRO A 220 3.35 20.64 1.84
C PRO A 220 4.08 21.15 0.58
N PRO A 221 5.18 20.50 0.17
CA PRO A 221 5.94 20.98 -0.96
C PRO A 221 4.96 21.15 -2.12
N HIS A 222 4.86 22.37 -2.66
CA HIS A 222 4.15 22.53 -3.92
C HIS A 222 4.82 21.58 -4.91
N ASP A 223 4.06 20.77 -5.63
CA ASP A 223 4.64 19.79 -6.55
C ASP A 223 5.48 20.44 -7.68
N GLY A 224 5.47 21.78 -7.81
CA GLY A 224 6.38 22.58 -8.62
C GLY A 224 7.68 23.06 -7.94
N ASP A 225 7.77 23.02 -6.60
CA ASP A 225 8.98 23.31 -5.82
C ASP A 225 9.86 22.07 -5.63
N ARG A 226 9.36 20.89 -6.00
CA ARG A 226 10.22 19.72 -6.15
C ARG A 226 11.19 20.05 -7.29
N PRO A 227 12.50 20.21 -7.04
CA PRO A 227 13.44 20.39 -8.14
C PRO A 227 13.17 19.23 -9.08
N GLU A 228 12.83 19.54 -10.34
CA GLU A 228 12.77 18.54 -11.38
C GLU A 228 14.06 17.76 -11.22
N ALA A 229 13.95 16.50 -10.79
CA ALA A 229 15.09 15.62 -10.81
C ALA A 229 15.38 15.49 -12.29
N LYS A 230 16.21 16.40 -12.82
CA LYS A 230 16.86 16.25 -14.11
C LYS A 230 17.51 14.91 -13.98
N GLY A 231 16.89 13.91 -14.61
CA GLY A 231 17.50 12.62 -14.81
C GLY A 231 18.73 12.86 -15.65
N GLU A 232 19.84 13.24 -15.02
CA GLU A 232 21.11 12.65 -15.37
C GLU A 232 20.94 11.15 -15.14
N TYR A 233 20.41 10.48 -16.18
CA TYR A 233 20.78 9.13 -16.49
C TYR A 233 22.30 9.12 -16.72
N GLY A 234 23.06 9.24 -15.64
CA GLY A 234 24.41 8.72 -15.57
C GLY A 234 24.26 7.22 -15.62
N GLU A 235 24.23 6.66 -16.84
CA GLU A 235 24.51 5.25 -17.02
C GLU A 235 25.78 4.91 -16.24
N PRO A 236 25.78 3.94 -15.32
CA PRO A 236 27.02 3.42 -14.81
C PRO A 236 27.68 2.70 -15.98
N ARG A 237 28.60 3.39 -16.67
CA ARG A 237 29.55 2.77 -17.60
C ARG A 237 30.29 1.69 -16.82
N ARG A 238 29.80 0.45 -16.93
CA ARG A 238 30.60 -0.73 -16.65
C ARG A 238 31.81 -0.64 -17.57
N GLN A 239 32.97 -0.40 -16.98
CA GLN A 239 34.24 -0.51 -17.68
C GLN A 239 34.28 -1.89 -18.35
N PRO A 240 34.54 -1.99 -19.66
CA PRO A 240 34.84 -3.26 -20.28
C PRO A 240 36.13 -3.78 -19.66
N HIS A 241 36.05 -4.95 -19.04
CA HIS A 241 37.22 -5.68 -18.59
C HIS A 241 38.03 -6.07 -19.82
N ASP A 242 39.25 -5.54 -19.93
CA ASP A 242 40.22 -5.97 -20.92
C ASP A 242 40.44 -7.47 -20.78
N GLY A 243 40.21 -8.17 -21.88
CA GLY A 243 40.25 -9.61 -21.99
C GLY A 243 40.35 -9.97 -23.46
N GLU A 244 41.54 -9.71 -24.01
CA GLU A 244 42.00 -10.19 -25.30
C GLU A 244 41.55 -11.64 -25.54
N ARG A 245 40.77 -11.89 -26.60
CA ARG A 245 41.02 -13.07 -27.47
C ARG A 245 40.69 -12.77 -28.94
N PRO A 246 41.51 -13.27 -29.89
CA PRO A 246 41.46 -12.84 -31.28
C PRO A 246 40.42 -13.61 -32.10
N LYS A 247 40.00 -12.95 -33.18
CA LYS A 247 39.16 -13.44 -34.28
C LYS A 247 39.69 -14.74 -34.88
N ALA A 248 38.81 -15.72 -35.12
CA ALA A 248 39.00 -16.68 -36.20
C ALA A 248 37.64 -17.14 -36.78
N LYS A 249 37.65 -17.31 -38.10
CA LYS A 249 36.53 -17.46 -39.02
C LYS A 249 35.83 -18.82 -38.93
N ARG A 250 34.49 -18.76 -39.03
CA ARG A 250 33.56 -19.60 -39.81
C ARG A 250 34.15 -20.86 -40.48
N LYS A 251 33.53 -22.02 -40.21
CA LYS A 251 33.17 -23.05 -41.22
C LYS A 251 32.11 -24.01 -40.66
N GLU A 252 31.11 -24.28 -41.49
CA GLU A 252 30.10 -25.34 -41.34
C GLU A 252 30.76 -26.72 -41.19
N PHE A 253 30.21 -27.59 -40.34
CA PHE A 253 30.13 -29.03 -40.63
C PHE A 253 29.13 -29.78 -39.72
N GLU A 254 28.54 -30.81 -40.33
CA GLU A 254 27.41 -31.67 -39.97
C GLU A 254 27.39 -32.42 -38.62
N PRO A 255 26.22 -32.97 -38.22
CA PRO A 255 26.05 -33.72 -36.99
C PRO A 255 26.47 -35.19 -37.15
N LYS A 256 27.35 -35.68 -36.27
CA LYS A 256 27.54 -37.12 -36.06
C LYS A 256 27.38 -37.50 -34.59
N ARG A 257 26.34 -38.31 -34.36
CA ARG A 257 26.16 -39.18 -33.19
C ARG A 257 27.47 -39.93 -32.89
N LYS A 258 27.86 -39.99 -31.61
CA LYS A 258 28.46 -41.17 -30.94
C LYS A 258 28.72 -40.91 -29.44
N GLY A 259 28.27 -41.85 -28.61
CA GLY A 259 28.99 -42.33 -27.42
C GLY A 259 28.93 -41.47 -26.17
N ILE A 260 27.93 -41.71 -25.32
CA ILE A 260 28.01 -41.36 -23.89
C ILE A 260 29.00 -42.32 -23.25
N ALA A 261 30.23 -41.87 -23.04
CA ALA A 261 31.21 -42.55 -22.21
C ALA A 261 31.08 -42.03 -20.77
N ALA A 262 30.65 -42.92 -19.88
CA ALA A 262 30.59 -42.69 -18.45
C ALA A 262 31.99 -42.40 -17.89
N LYS A 263 32.21 -41.19 -17.39
CA LYS A 263 33.28 -40.91 -16.43
C LYS A 263 32.67 -40.87 -15.03
N ARG A 264 32.83 -41.99 -14.30
CA ARG A 264 32.78 -42.01 -12.84
C ARG A 264 33.80 -40.98 -12.33
N LYS A 265 33.32 -39.89 -11.74
CA LYS A 265 34.13 -39.08 -10.83
C LYS A 265 34.13 -39.80 -9.49
N GLU A 266 35.30 -40.24 -9.08
CA GLU A 266 35.56 -40.75 -7.74
C GLU A 266 35.18 -39.67 -6.72
N PHE A 267 34.29 -40.04 -5.81
CA PHE A 267 33.86 -39.25 -4.67
C PHE A 267 34.98 -39.32 -3.64
N ALA A 268 35.80 -38.28 -3.55
CA ALA A 268 36.66 -38.10 -2.39
C ALA A 268 35.78 -37.79 -1.16
N PRO A 269 36.04 -38.39 0.01
CA PRO A 269 35.28 -38.09 1.22
C PRO A 269 35.54 -36.62 1.60
N LYS A 270 34.46 -35.83 1.61
CA LYS A 270 34.47 -34.47 2.17
C LYS A 270 34.86 -34.56 3.64
N GLU A 271 35.84 -33.75 4.02
CA GLU A 271 36.20 -33.50 5.43
C GLU A 271 34.95 -33.19 6.26
N PRO A 272 34.87 -33.67 7.52
CA PRO A 272 33.78 -33.31 8.40
C PRO A 272 33.76 -31.78 8.59
N PRO A 273 32.58 -31.15 8.56
CA PRO A 273 32.45 -29.70 8.68
C PRO A 273 33.11 -29.23 9.97
N ARG A 274 33.95 -28.18 9.86
CA ARG A 274 34.54 -27.52 11.02
C ARG A 274 33.43 -26.99 11.91
N GLU A 275 33.57 -27.26 13.21
CA GLU A 275 32.71 -26.78 14.28
C GLU A 275 32.80 -25.24 14.33
N GLY A 276 31.94 -24.57 13.57
CA GLY A 276 32.00 -23.13 13.30
C GLY A 276 31.25 -22.73 12.03
N ASP A 277 31.20 -23.61 11.03
CA ASP A 277 30.36 -23.45 9.83
C ASP A 277 28.95 -24.01 10.11
N ARG A 278 28.30 -23.52 11.17
CA ARG A 278 26.84 -23.63 11.21
C ARG A 278 26.35 -22.81 10.03
N PRO A 279 25.58 -23.39 9.07
CA PRO A 279 24.87 -22.56 8.12
C PRO A 279 24.15 -21.50 8.95
N ARG A 280 24.37 -20.22 8.63
CA ARG A 280 23.51 -19.17 9.14
C ARG A 280 22.12 -19.69 8.89
N ASP A 281 21.36 -19.80 9.96
CA ASP A 281 19.98 -20.22 9.94
C ASP A 281 19.24 -19.06 9.24
N ASP A 282 19.41 -18.96 7.93
CA ASP A 282 18.77 -18.00 7.03
C ASP A 282 17.26 -18.29 6.98
N ARG A 283 16.76 -19.21 7.80
CA ARG A 283 15.35 -19.50 8.08
C ARG A 283 14.85 -18.90 9.40
N ARG A 284 15.69 -18.17 10.14
CA ARG A 284 15.21 -17.11 11.04
C ARG A 284 15.00 -15.81 10.26
N GLU A 285 14.26 -15.89 9.16
CA GLU A 285 13.57 -14.76 8.57
C GLU A 285 12.38 -14.39 9.48
N GLY A 286 12.70 -13.87 10.67
CA GLY A 286 11.72 -13.65 11.73
C GLY A 286 10.69 -12.58 11.39
N LEU A 287 9.47 -12.77 11.89
CA LEU A 287 8.52 -11.68 12.06
C LEU A 287 9.20 -10.55 12.87
N PRO A 288 8.84 -9.28 12.65
CA PRO A 288 9.36 -8.20 13.47
C PRO A 288 9.04 -8.43 14.97
N PRO A 289 9.89 -7.91 15.88
CA PRO A 289 9.74 -8.16 17.32
C PRO A 289 8.46 -7.53 17.89
N PRO A 290 8.00 -7.95 19.08
CA PRO A 290 6.91 -7.24 19.77
C PRO A 290 7.31 -5.80 20.09
N LEU A 291 6.30 -4.92 20.15
CA LEU A 291 6.44 -3.52 20.58
C LEU A 291 5.86 -3.27 21.97
#